data_AF-A0A925HJ44-F1
#
_entry.id   AF-A0A925HJ44-F1
#
_cell.length_a   1.000
_cell.length_b   1.000
_cell.length_c   1.000
_cell.angle_alpha   90.00
_cell.angle_beta   90.00
_cell.angle_gamma   90.00
#
_symmetry.space_group_name_H-M   'P 1'
#
loop_
_entity.id
_entity.type
_entity.pdbx_description
1 polymer ?
#
loop_
_entity_poly.entity_id
_entity_poly.type
_entity_poly.pdbx_seq_one_letter_code
_entity_poly.pdbx_strand_id
1 'polypeptide(L)'
;MREVLVAAPALVIASLGVSCTVGPDYQPPVTLAAPAWPEPMEGGLSSSEVDLRTWWRAFNDPQLDSLVDRALSGSLDLREAAARVREARSLRGVASADLLPSVDARASAEYERSSKNTEFGGPGGSPGETSELYQAGFDASWEIDAFGGIRRAVEAADADLESAVESARNARVTLVSEVARNYVEHRSFQARLAIAEQNVGLQQETLAVSESRLTAGFAGELEVAQARSLLESTRSQIPVLTTGLRQAAFRLDVLLGLPVGTLTPELASAHPV
;
A
#
# COMPACT_ATOMS: atom_id res chain seq x y z
N MET A 1 -53.52 -14.78 -66.32
CA MET A 1 -52.19 -14.91 -66.91
C MET A 1 -51.62 -13.52 -67.20
N ARG A 2 -50.68 -13.07 -66.37
CA ARG A 2 -49.52 -12.22 -66.68
C ARG A 2 -48.88 -11.85 -65.34
N GLU A 3 -47.88 -12.65 -64.96
CA GLU A 3 -47.07 -12.44 -63.77
C GLU A 3 -46.06 -11.32 -64.06
N VAL A 4 -45.97 -10.37 -63.14
CA VAL A 4 -44.93 -9.33 -63.14
C VAL A 4 -44.08 -9.60 -61.91
N LEU A 5 -42.90 -10.19 -62.13
CA LEU A 5 -41.85 -10.32 -61.13
C LEU A 5 -41.36 -8.92 -60.73
N VAL A 6 -41.62 -8.51 -59.49
CA VAL A 6 -40.97 -7.34 -58.88
C VAL A 6 -39.77 -7.85 -58.09
N ALA A 7 -38.57 -7.55 -58.59
CA ALA A 7 -37.31 -7.88 -57.95
C ALA A 7 -37.13 -7.07 -56.66
N ALA A 8 -36.97 -7.75 -55.53
CA ALA A 8 -36.58 -7.13 -54.26
C ALA A 8 -35.11 -6.69 -54.32
N PRO A 9 -34.77 -5.44 -53.94
CA PRO A 9 -33.37 -5.08 -53.78
C PRO A 9 -32.87 -5.72 -52.48
N ALA A 10 -32.07 -6.79 -52.62
CA ALA A 10 -31.24 -7.29 -51.53
C ALA A 10 -30.18 -6.23 -51.23
N LEU A 11 -30.42 -5.45 -50.17
CA LEU A 11 -29.40 -4.57 -49.59
C LEU A 11 -28.32 -5.47 -49.00
N VAL A 12 -27.26 -5.70 -49.78
CA VAL A 12 -26.02 -6.32 -49.33
C VAL A 12 -25.40 -5.37 -48.31
N ILE A 13 -25.60 -5.67 -47.02
CA ILE A 13 -24.84 -5.07 -45.93
C ILE A 13 -23.40 -5.58 -46.11
N ALA A 14 -22.59 -4.78 -46.78
CA ALA A 14 -21.16 -5.03 -46.93
C ALA A 14 -20.53 -5.01 -45.52
N SER A 15 -20.24 -6.21 -45.04
CA SER A 15 -19.43 -6.49 -43.87
C SER A 15 -18.00 -5.97 -44.08
N LEU A 16 -17.79 -4.69 -43.76
CA LEU A 16 -16.47 -4.06 -43.59
C LEU A 16 -16.44 -3.31 -42.27
N GLY A 17 -16.77 -4.03 -41.19
CA GLY A 17 -16.50 -3.58 -39.83
C GLY A 17 -15.22 -4.24 -39.33
N VAL A 18 -14.07 -3.97 -39.95
CA VAL A 18 -12.81 -4.15 -39.22
C VAL A 18 -12.83 -3.04 -38.18
N SER A 19 -13.35 -3.36 -36.99
CA SER A 19 -13.21 -2.54 -35.81
C SER A 19 -11.72 -2.52 -35.48
N CYS A 20 -10.98 -1.62 -36.11
CA CYS A 20 -9.57 -1.40 -35.85
C CYS A 20 -9.47 -0.61 -34.55
N THR A 21 -8.95 -1.22 -33.49
CA THR A 21 -8.49 -0.48 -32.31
C THR A 21 -7.22 0.26 -32.72
N VAL A 22 -7.30 1.58 -32.90
CA VAL A 22 -6.16 2.39 -33.35
C VAL A 22 -5.16 2.66 -32.23
N GLY A 23 -3.99 3.19 -32.58
CA GLY A 23 -2.90 3.44 -31.63
C GLY A 23 -1.93 2.25 -31.51
N PRO A 24 -0.83 2.42 -30.76
CA PRO A 24 0.16 1.37 -30.58
C PRO A 24 -0.37 0.25 -29.69
N ASP A 25 -0.02 -0.99 -30.00
CA ASP A 25 -0.22 -2.12 -29.10
C ASP A 25 0.90 -2.17 -28.07
N TYR A 26 0.53 -2.33 -26.80
CA TYR A 26 1.50 -2.44 -25.72
C TYR A 26 2.40 -3.67 -25.93
N GLN A 27 3.71 -3.46 -25.81
CA GLN A 27 4.71 -4.53 -25.75
C GLN A 27 5.51 -4.36 -24.47
N PRO A 28 5.62 -5.41 -23.64
CA PRO A 28 6.46 -5.36 -22.44
C PRO A 28 7.89 -4.96 -22.80
N PRO A 29 8.53 -4.07 -22.02
CA PRO A 29 9.90 -3.66 -22.27
C PRO A 29 10.87 -4.84 -22.08
N VAL A 30 11.89 -4.92 -22.93
CA VAL A 30 12.98 -5.89 -22.76
C VAL A 30 13.82 -5.48 -21.55
N THR A 31 13.78 -6.27 -20.48
CA THR A 31 14.57 -6.04 -19.27
C THR A 31 16.00 -6.55 -19.44
N LEU A 32 16.99 -5.67 -19.28
CA LEU A 32 18.41 -6.04 -19.22
C LEU A 32 18.78 -6.53 -17.81
N ALA A 33 18.30 -7.70 -17.43
CA ALA A 33 18.71 -8.36 -16.18
C ALA A 33 19.87 -9.31 -16.44
N ALA A 34 20.85 -9.34 -15.52
CA ALA A 34 21.87 -10.37 -15.54
C ALA A 34 21.21 -11.75 -15.33
N PRO A 35 21.63 -12.81 -16.04
CA PRO A 35 21.02 -14.14 -15.91
C PRO A 35 21.23 -14.77 -14.53
N ALA A 36 22.23 -14.28 -13.79
CA ALA A 36 22.50 -14.66 -12.41
C ALA A 36 23.14 -13.48 -11.67
N TRP A 37 23.07 -13.53 -10.33
CA TRP A 37 23.84 -12.62 -9.49
C TRP A 37 25.35 -12.86 -9.72
N PRO A 38 26.18 -11.81 -9.87
CA PRO A 38 27.58 -11.98 -10.25
C PRO A 38 28.44 -12.51 -9.10
N GLU A 39 28.02 -12.34 -7.85
CA GLU A 39 28.75 -12.88 -6.70
C GLU A 39 28.34 -14.32 -6.41
N PRO A 40 29.29 -15.27 -6.43
CA PRO A 40 29.00 -16.63 -6.03
C PRO A 40 28.66 -16.68 -4.54
N MET A 41 27.72 -17.55 -4.17
CA MET A 41 27.47 -17.86 -2.75
C MET A 41 28.66 -18.64 -2.19
N GLU A 42 29.49 -17.97 -1.39
CA GLU A 42 30.65 -18.58 -0.71
C GLU A 42 30.30 -19.00 0.73
N GLY A 43 31.13 -19.86 1.34
CA GLY A 43 31.05 -20.15 2.79
C GLY A 43 29.98 -21.15 3.23
N GLY A 44 29.50 -22.03 2.34
CA GLY A 44 28.51 -23.07 2.70
C GLY A 44 27.06 -22.58 2.74
N LEU A 45 26.80 -21.36 2.27
CA LEU A 45 25.46 -20.87 1.97
C LEU A 45 24.89 -21.70 0.81
N SER A 46 23.84 -22.46 1.08
CA SER A 46 23.12 -23.27 0.09
C SER A 46 21.85 -22.55 -0.32
N SER A 47 21.57 -22.48 -1.63
CA SER A 47 20.30 -22.04 -2.17
C SER A 47 19.23 -23.12 -2.03
N SER A 48 19.13 -23.77 -0.86
CA SER A 48 17.92 -24.57 -0.57
C SER A 48 16.73 -23.69 -0.91
N GLU A 49 15.74 -24.20 -1.66
CA GLU A 49 14.57 -23.45 -2.08
C GLU A 49 13.87 -22.84 -0.84
N VAL A 50 14.27 -21.63 -0.47
CA VAL A 50 13.61 -20.87 0.58
C VAL A 50 12.29 -20.46 -0.01
N ASP A 51 11.18 -20.91 0.56
CA ASP A 51 9.88 -20.38 0.17
C ASP A 51 9.84 -18.90 0.55
N LEU A 52 10.01 -18.03 -0.45
CA LEU A 52 9.99 -16.58 -0.29
C LEU A 52 8.66 -16.07 0.29
N ARG A 53 7.58 -16.85 0.22
CA ARG A 53 6.30 -16.50 0.86
C ARG A 53 6.38 -16.55 2.39
N THR A 54 7.34 -17.28 2.95
CA THR A 54 7.47 -17.55 4.39
C THR A 54 8.92 -17.50 4.86
N TRP A 55 9.76 -16.70 4.20
CA TRP A 55 11.21 -16.69 4.39
C TRP A 55 11.65 -16.45 5.84
N TRP A 56 10.88 -15.68 6.61
CA TRP A 56 11.17 -15.36 8.00
C TRP A 56 11.14 -16.60 8.91
N ARG A 57 10.46 -17.68 8.51
CA ARG A 57 10.45 -18.95 9.26
C ARG A 57 11.83 -19.59 9.35
N ALA A 58 12.77 -19.21 8.49
CA ALA A 58 14.16 -19.66 8.58
C ALA A 58 14.84 -19.25 9.90
N PHE A 59 14.34 -18.22 10.60
CA PHE A 59 14.81 -17.87 11.95
C PHE A 59 14.38 -18.86 13.03
N ASN A 60 13.38 -19.73 12.77
CA ASN A 60 12.83 -20.68 13.74
C ASN A 60 12.33 -20.02 15.05
N ASP A 61 11.79 -18.80 14.95
CA ASP A 61 11.25 -18.05 16.09
C ASP A 61 9.70 -18.02 16.02
N PRO A 62 8.99 -18.74 16.90
CA PRO A 62 7.53 -18.80 16.89
C PRO A 62 6.87 -17.47 17.26
N GLN A 63 7.56 -16.58 17.99
CA GLN A 63 7.05 -15.26 18.31
C GLN A 63 7.11 -14.36 17.08
N LEU A 64 8.19 -14.43 16.29
CA LEU A 64 8.26 -13.75 14.99
C LEU A 64 7.14 -14.21 14.05
N ASP A 65 6.93 -15.53 13.95
CA ASP A 65 5.87 -16.11 13.12
C ASP A 65 4.49 -15.55 13.49
N SER A 66 4.18 -15.54 14.80
CA SER A 66 2.92 -14.99 15.33
C SER A 66 2.76 -13.50 15.00
N LEU A 67 3.83 -12.70 15.15
CA LEU A 67 3.79 -11.27 14.85
C LEU A 67 3.53 -11.00 13.35
N VAL A 68 4.15 -11.78 12.46
CA VAL A 68 3.92 -11.66 11.02
C VAL A 68 2.47 -12.03 10.67
N ASP A 69 1.93 -13.13 11.21
CA ASP A 69 0.55 -13.54 10.95
C ASP A 69 -0.47 -12.51 11.46
N ARG A 70 -0.20 -11.92 12.63
CA ARG A 70 -1.02 -10.82 13.19
C ARG A 70 -0.91 -9.54 12.35
N ALA A 71 0.26 -9.21 11.83
CA ALA A 71 0.43 -8.05 10.96
C ALA A 71 -0.31 -8.23 9.63
N LEU A 72 -0.22 -9.41 9.02
CA LEU A 72 -0.93 -9.73 7.76
C LEU A 72 -2.46 -9.65 7.89
N SER A 73 -3.00 -9.86 9.09
CA SER A 73 -4.46 -9.79 9.35
C SER A 73 -4.91 -8.46 9.96
N GLY A 74 -4.05 -7.79 10.71
CA GLY A 74 -4.35 -6.58 11.49
C GLY A 74 -3.95 -5.25 10.84
N SER A 75 -2.95 -5.26 9.94
CA SER A 75 -2.36 -4.03 9.39
C SER A 75 -3.38 -3.14 8.67
N LEU A 76 -3.35 -1.85 8.99
CA LEU A 76 -4.18 -0.83 8.34
C LEU A 76 -3.71 -0.52 6.91
N ASP A 77 -2.40 -0.56 6.65
CA ASP A 77 -1.82 -0.33 5.33
C ASP A 77 -2.28 -1.39 4.32
N LEU A 78 -2.40 -2.66 4.74
CA LEU A 78 -2.97 -3.71 3.89
C LEU A 78 -4.46 -3.52 3.64
N ARG A 79 -5.21 -2.98 4.60
CA ARG A 79 -6.63 -2.67 4.42
C ARG A 79 -6.81 -1.50 3.45
N GLU A 80 -5.94 -0.50 3.52
CA GLU A 80 -5.91 0.60 2.55
C GLU A 80 -5.59 0.08 1.14
N ALA A 81 -4.53 -0.73 1.00
CA ALA A 81 -4.17 -1.31 -0.30
C ALA A 81 -5.32 -2.17 -0.88
N ALA A 82 -5.99 -2.96 -0.05
CA ALA A 82 -7.17 -3.73 -0.47
C ALA A 82 -8.36 -2.83 -0.87
N ALA A 83 -8.53 -1.65 -0.25
CA ALA A 83 -9.52 -0.67 -0.66
C ALA A 83 -9.19 -0.06 -2.02
N ARG A 84 -7.91 0.27 -2.28
CA ARG A 84 -7.43 0.76 -3.58
C ARG A 84 -7.68 -0.24 -4.71
N VAL A 85 -7.48 -1.54 -4.47
CA VAL A 85 -7.83 -2.57 -5.47
C VAL A 85 -9.33 -2.59 -5.78
N ARG A 86 -10.20 -2.40 -4.78
CA ARG A 86 -11.66 -2.33 -4.99
C ARG A 86 -12.08 -1.07 -5.74
N GLU A 87 -11.44 0.06 -5.43
CA GLU A 87 -11.61 1.32 -6.14
C GLU A 87 -11.24 1.16 -7.63
N ALA A 88 -10.03 0.67 -7.93
CA ALA A 88 -9.58 0.44 -9.30
C ALA A 88 -10.52 -0.51 -10.07
N ARG A 89 -10.99 -1.58 -9.43
CA ARG A 89 -11.96 -2.51 -10.04
C ARG A 89 -13.29 -1.83 -10.38
N SER A 90 -13.75 -0.91 -9.52
CA SER A 90 -14.99 -0.18 -9.74
C SER A 90 -14.85 0.80 -10.89
N LEU A 91 -13.71 1.51 -10.96
CA LEU A 91 -13.39 2.42 -12.07
C LEU A 91 -13.25 1.68 -13.39
N ARG A 92 -12.64 0.50 -13.40
CA ARG A 92 -12.66 -0.40 -14.57
C ARG A 92 -14.08 -0.77 -14.98
N GLY A 93 -14.95 -1.04 -14.01
CA GLY A 93 -16.37 -1.28 -14.26
C GLY A 93 -17.05 -0.11 -14.97
N VAL A 94 -16.82 1.12 -14.50
CA VAL A 94 -17.30 2.37 -15.13
C VAL A 94 -16.77 2.50 -16.56
N ALA A 95 -15.47 2.35 -16.78
CA ALA A 95 -14.89 2.43 -18.12
C ALA A 95 -15.49 1.39 -19.09
N SER A 96 -15.80 0.19 -18.60
CA SER A 96 -16.44 -0.84 -19.42
C SER A 96 -17.93 -0.59 -19.68
N ALA A 97 -18.60 0.20 -18.85
CA ALA A 97 -20.01 0.55 -19.04
C ALA A 97 -20.21 1.44 -20.28
N ASP A 98 -19.21 2.24 -20.64
CA ASP A 98 -19.23 3.10 -21.83
C ASP A 98 -19.30 2.30 -23.16
N LEU A 99 -19.00 0.98 -23.13
CA LEU A 99 -19.22 0.10 -24.28
C LEU A 99 -20.71 -0.16 -24.56
N LEU A 100 -21.58 0.16 -23.61
CA LEU A 100 -23.03 -0.03 -23.69
C LEU A 100 -23.73 1.33 -23.80
N PRO A 101 -24.98 1.38 -24.31
CA PRO A 101 -25.79 2.59 -24.23
C PRO A 101 -25.99 3.03 -22.78
N SER A 102 -25.77 4.30 -22.49
CA SER A 102 -26.25 4.92 -21.25
C SER A 102 -27.74 5.21 -21.41
N VAL A 103 -28.53 4.91 -20.39
CA VAL A 103 -29.97 5.16 -20.38
C VAL A 103 -30.29 5.95 -19.13
N ASP A 104 -30.81 7.16 -19.33
CA ASP A 104 -31.19 8.08 -18.26
C ASP A 104 -32.71 8.28 -18.24
N ALA A 105 -33.22 8.63 -17.07
CA ALA A 105 -34.59 9.08 -16.87
C ALA A 105 -34.55 10.51 -16.36
N ARG A 106 -35.23 11.43 -17.03
CA ARG A 106 -35.24 12.84 -16.65
C ARG A 106 -36.67 13.36 -16.59
N ALA A 107 -36.92 14.20 -15.59
CA ALA A 107 -38.14 15.00 -15.49
C ALA A 107 -37.76 16.44 -15.15
N SER A 108 -38.32 17.40 -15.86
CA SER A 108 -38.05 18.83 -15.70
C SER A 108 -39.34 19.64 -15.84
N ALA A 109 -39.36 20.80 -15.19
CA ALA A 109 -40.39 21.81 -15.34
C ALA A 109 -39.70 23.16 -15.51
N GLU A 110 -39.91 23.80 -16.65
CA GLU A 110 -39.33 25.09 -16.98
C GLU A 110 -40.43 26.14 -17.06
N TYR A 111 -40.20 27.27 -16.39
CA TYR A 111 -41.11 28.42 -16.38
C TYR A 111 -40.36 29.61 -16.91
N GLU A 112 -40.77 30.09 -18.08
CA GLU A 112 -40.21 31.28 -18.68
C GLU A 112 -41.26 32.38 -18.71
N ARG A 113 -40.89 33.61 -18.33
CA ARG A 113 -41.76 34.77 -18.46
C ARG A 113 -41.06 35.86 -19.25
N SER A 114 -41.64 36.23 -20.39
CA SER A 114 -41.13 37.33 -21.19
C SER A 114 -41.32 38.66 -20.45
N SER A 115 -40.35 39.57 -20.60
CA SER A 115 -40.46 40.90 -19.99
C SER A 115 -41.59 41.69 -20.65
N LYS A 116 -42.33 42.48 -19.85
CA LYS A 116 -43.37 43.37 -20.36
C LYS A 116 -42.83 44.57 -21.14
N ASN A 117 -41.52 44.81 -21.08
CA ASN A 117 -40.86 45.96 -21.71
C ASN A 117 -40.21 45.62 -23.07
N THR A 118 -40.51 44.46 -23.67
CA THR A 118 -40.01 44.09 -25.00
C THR A 118 -41.01 44.52 -26.08
N GLU A 119 -40.53 45.15 -27.15
CA GLU A 119 -41.37 45.76 -28.20
C GLU A 119 -42.15 44.74 -29.05
N PHE A 120 -41.66 43.50 -29.19
CA PHE A 120 -42.27 42.44 -30.00
C PHE A 120 -42.55 41.12 -29.26
N GLY A 121 -42.36 41.09 -27.94
CA GLY A 121 -42.37 39.84 -27.15
C GLY A 121 -41.24 38.87 -27.53
N GLY A 122 -41.20 37.70 -26.91
CA GLY A 122 -40.29 36.61 -27.29
C GLY A 122 -40.68 35.98 -28.64
N PRO A 123 -39.89 35.05 -29.21
CA PRO A 123 -40.20 34.43 -30.50
C PRO A 123 -41.60 33.79 -30.50
N GLY A 124 -42.57 34.45 -31.15
CA GLY A 124 -43.95 33.96 -31.28
C GLY A 124 -44.94 34.36 -30.17
N GLY A 125 -44.56 35.20 -29.20
CA GLY A 125 -45.40 35.54 -28.03
C GLY A 125 -45.59 37.04 -27.78
N SER A 126 -46.56 37.40 -26.93
CA SER A 126 -46.81 38.78 -26.49
C SER A 126 -45.92 39.19 -25.31
N PRO A 127 -45.66 40.49 -25.09
CA PRO A 127 -44.91 40.96 -23.91
C PRO A 127 -45.61 40.57 -22.60
N GLY A 128 -44.86 40.01 -21.64
CA GLY A 128 -45.40 39.59 -20.34
C GLY A 128 -46.02 38.19 -20.28
N GLU A 129 -45.97 37.46 -21.40
CA GLU A 129 -46.45 36.08 -21.54
C GLU A 129 -45.62 35.10 -20.70
N THR A 130 -46.29 34.08 -20.19
CA THR A 130 -45.69 33.02 -19.37
C THR A 130 -45.78 31.71 -20.16
N SER A 131 -44.64 31.05 -20.31
CA SER A 131 -44.50 29.74 -20.94
C SER A 131 -44.14 28.72 -19.86
N GLU A 132 -44.83 27.58 -19.87
CA GLU A 132 -44.56 26.46 -18.98
C GLU A 132 -44.28 25.22 -19.80
N LEU A 133 -43.16 24.56 -19.53
CA LEU A 133 -42.73 23.35 -20.21
C LEU A 133 -42.45 22.25 -19.18
N TYR A 134 -43.29 21.23 -19.16
CA TYR A 134 -43.11 20.04 -18.34
C TYR A 134 -42.65 18.90 -19.25
N GLN A 135 -41.51 18.29 -18.93
CA GLN A 135 -40.96 17.15 -19.65
C GLN A 135 -40.70 16.02 -18.68
N ALA A 136 -41.04 14.80 -19.06
CA ALA A 136 -40.66 13.58 -18.35
C ALA A 136 -40.48 12.47 -19.37
N GLY A 137 -39.36 11.76 -19.29
CA GLY A 137 -39.06 10.70 -20.25
C GLY A 137 -37.76 9.99 -19.93
N PHE A 138 -37.41 9.08 -20.85
CA PHE A 138 -36.13 8.40 -20.87
C PHE A 138 -35.38 8.83 -22.11
N ASP A 139 -34.07 8.94 -21.99
CA ASP A 139 -33.17 9.16 -23.10
C ASP A 139 -32.03 8.14 -23.05
N ALA A 140 -31.49 7.81 -24.21
CA ALA A 140 -30.36 6.91 -24.32
C ALA A 140 -29.32 7.52 -25.23
N SER A 141 -28.05 7.46 -24.82
CA SER A 141 -26.94 7.88 -25.65
C SER A 141 -25.91 6.76 -25.73
N TRP A 142 -25.33 6.58 -26.91
CA TRP A 142 -24.35 5.52 -27.14
C TRP A 142 -23.31 5.99 -28.15
N GLU A 143 -22.05 5.92 -27.75
CA GLU A 143 -20.92 6.13 -28.65
C GLU A 143 -20.50 4.79 -29.26
N ILE A 144 -20.63 4.68 -30.59
CA ILE A 144 -20.18 3.49 -31.30
C ILE A 144 -18.65 3.51 -31.37
N ASP A 145 -18.02 2.56 -30.69
CA ASP A 145 -16.57 2.44 -30.64
C ASP A 145 -15.97 1.83 -31.93
N ALA A 146 -16.06 2.58 -33.04
CA ALA A 146 -15.55 2.16 -34.34
C ALA A 146 -14.02 2.10 -34.39
N PHE A 147 -13.34 3.01 -33.69
CA PHE A 147 -11.88 3.16 -33.72
C PHE A 147 -11.18 2.60 -32.47
N GLY A 148 -11.91 2.11 -31.48
CA GLY A 148 -11.34 1.50 -30.28
C GLY A 148 -10.95 2.46 -29.17
N GLY A 149 -11.48 3.69 -29.16
CA GLY A 149 -11.20 4.65 -28.08
C GLY A 149 -11.69 4.13 -26.73
N ILE A 150 -12.90 3.59 -26.67
CA ILE A 150 -13.48 3.02 -25.45
C ILE A 150 -12.76 1.70 -25.11
N ARG A 151 -12.47 0.84 -26.10
CA ARG A 151 -11.66 -0.38 -25.89
C ARG A 151 -10.27 -0.06 -25.29
N ARG A 152 -9.58 0.99 -25.75
CA ARG A 152 -8.29 1.43 -25.17
C ARG A 152 -8.46 2.01 -23.77
N ALA A 153 -9.56 2.71 -23.48
CA ALA A 153 -9.86 3.20 -22.14
C ALA A 153 -10.08 2.04 -21.14
N VAL A 154 -10.76 0.96 -21.58
CA VAL A 154 -10.92 -0.26 -20.80
C VAL A 154 -9.58 -0.97 -20.59
N GLU A 155 -8.75 -1.09 -21.64
CA GLU A 155 -7.39 -1.64 -21.54
C GLU A 155 -6.54 -0.88 -20.51
N ALA A 156 -6.60 0.46 -20.52
CA ALA A 156 -5.91 1.29 -19.52
C ALA A 156 -6.43 1.02 -18.10
N ALA A 157 -7.75 0.95 -17.92
CA ALA A 157 -8.35 0.67 -16.61
C ALA A 157 -8.05 -0.76 -16.09
N ASP A 158 -7.90 -1.73 -17.00
CA ASP A 158 -7.44 -3.08 -16.67
C ASP A 158 -5.97 -3.05 -16.18
N ALA A 159 -5.10 -2.31 -16.87
CA ALA A 159 -3.71 -2.12 -16.44
C ALA A 159 -3.59 -1.38 -15.09
N ASP A 160 -4.43 -0.37 -14.84
CA ASP A 160 -4.50 0.32 -13.55
C ASP A 160 -4.95 -0.61 -12.41
N LEU A 161 -5.91 -1.51 -12.69
CA LEU A 161 -6.32 -2.55 -11.74
C LEU A 161 -5.19 -3.54 -11.45
N GLU A 162 -4.48 -4.01 -12.48
CA GLU A 162 -3.30 -4.88 -12.30
C GLU A 162 -2.21 -4.18 -11.47
N SER A 163 -1.92 -2.91 -11.76
CA SER A 163 -0.99 -2.08 -10.98
C SER A 163 -1.41 -1.94 -9.51
N ALA A 164 -2.70 -1.74 -9.25
CA ALA A 164 -3.22 -1.69 -7.88
C ALA A 164 -3.08 -3.04 -7.14
N VAL A 165 -3.28 -4.16 -7.84
CA VAL A 165 -3.07 -5.51 -7.28
C VAL A 165 -1.60 -5.73 -6.92
N GLU A 166 -0.68 -5.41 -7.81
CA GLU A 166 0.76 -5.58 -7.56
C GLU A 166 1.28 -4.61 -6.49
N SER A 167 0.71 -3.40 -6.41
CA SER A 167 0.97 -2.47 -5.31
C SER A 167 0.54 -3.04 -3.96
N ALA A 168 -0.60 -3.73 -3.90
CA ALA A 168 -1.05 -4.41 -2.68
C ALA A 168 -0.15 -5.60 -2.31
N ARG A 169 0.38 -6.34 -3.30
CA ARG A 169 1.38 -7.40 -3.05
C ARG A 169 2.69 -6.80 -2.53
N ASN A 170 3.13 -5.67 -3.09
CA ASN A 170 4.33 -4.98 -2.63
C ASN A 170 4.18 -4.50 -1.18
N ALA A 171 3.04 -3.89 -0.83
CA ALA A 171 2.73 -3.50 0.54
C ALA A 171 2.83 -4.68 1.52
N ARG A 172 2.37 -5.87 1.11
CA ARG A 172 2.53 -7.11 1.90
C ARG A 172 3.99 -7.49 2.10
N VAL A 173 4.81 -7.46 1.05
CA VAL A 173 6.25 -7.76 1.15
C VAL A 173 6.96 -6.76 2.07
N THR A 174 6.67 -5.46 1.92
CA THR A 174 7.23 -4.40 2.75
C THR A 174 6.81 -4.58 4.21
N LEU A 175 5.54 -4.85 4.49
CA LEU A 175 5.04 -5.05 5.85
C LEU A 175 5.77 -6.21 6.55
N VAL A 176 5.84 -7.37 5.90
CA VAL A 176 6.52 -8.55 6.46
C VAL A 176 8.00 -8.23 6.76
N SER A 177 8.66 -7.53 5.84
CA SER A 177 10.07 -7.14 5.99
C SER A 177 10.26 -6.17 7.17
N GLU A 178 9.36 -5.20 7.32
CA GLU A 178 9.39 -4.24 8.43
C GLU A 178 9.09 -4.91 9.77
N VAL A 179 8.16 -5.86 9.85
CA VAL A 179 7.91 -6.63 11.07
C VAL A 179 9.15 -7.41 11.48
N ALA A 180 9.75 -8.16 10.55
CA ALA A 180 10.97 -8.94 10.84
C ALA A 180 12.12 -8.03 11.27
N ARG A 181 12.36 -6.93 10.55
CA ARG A 181 13.41 -5.96 10.86
C ARG A 181 13.24 -5.34 12.25
N ASN A 182 12.05 -4.84 12.57
CA ASN A 182 11.80 -4.20 13.87
C ASN A 182 11.81 -5.21 15.02
N TYR A 183 11.43 -6.46 14.78
CA TYR A 183 11.54 -7.53 15.76
C TYR A 183 13.01 -7.87 16.08
N VAL A 184 13.85 -8.06 15.06
CA VAL A 184 15.30 -8.29 15.25
C VAL A 184 15.96 -7.07 15.93
N GLU A 185 15.56 -5.85 15.57
CA GLU A 185 16.02 -4.63 16.22
C GLU A 185 15.64 -4.60 17.70
N HIS A 186 14.40 -4.97 18.04
CA HIS A 186 13.95 -5.11 19.42
C HIS A 186 14.80 -6.12 20.21
N ARG A 187 15.03 -7.33 19.67
CA ARG A 187 15.87 -8.36 20.30
C ARG A 187 17.32 -7.92 20.46
N SER A 188 17.86 -7.20 19.49
CA SER A 188 19.20 -6.60 19.57
C SER A 188 19.30 -5.58 20.73
N PHE A 189 18.28 -4.75 20.94
CA PHE A 189 18.24 -3.86 22.10
C PHE A 189 18.16 -4.62 23.43
N GLN A 190 17.39 -5.72 23.51
CA GLN A 190 17.36 -6.56 24.71
C GLN A 190 18.75 -7.13 25.03
N ALA A 191 19.43 -7.69 24.03
CA ALA A 191 20.75 -8.27 24.20
C ALA A 191 21.78 -7.21 24.65
N ARG A 192 21.78 -6.03 24.01
CA ARG A 192 22.67 -4.92 24.38
C ARG A 192 22.38 -4.38 25.76
N LEU A 193 21.11 -4.27 26.15
CA LEU A 193 20.71 -3.83 27.48
C LEU A 193 21.21 -4.82 28.55
N ALA A 194 21.02 -6.12 28.34
CA ALA A 194 21.50 -7.15 29.25
C ALA A 194 23.04 -7.11 29.42
N ILE A 195 23.78 -6.92 28.32
CA ILE A 195 25.25 -6.75 28.34
C ILE A 195 25.64 -5.48 29.10
N ALA A 196 24.95 -4.36 28.87
CA ALA A 196 25.24 -3.10 29.56
C ALA A 196 24.99 -3.22 31.08
N GLU A 197 23.89 -3.84 31.48
CA GLU A 197 23.57 -4.09 32.88
C GLU A 197 24.58 -5.02 33.56
N GLN A 198 25.00 -6.10 32.87
CA GLN A 198 26.05 -6.98 33.37
C GLN A 198 27.38 -6.22 33.55
N ASN A 199 27.76 -5.39 32.57
CA ASN A 199 28.97 -4.57 32.66
C ASN A 199 28.89 -3.55 33.80
N VAL A 200 27.73 -2.95 34.06
CA VAL A 200 27.51 -2.08 35.23
C VAL A 200 27.80 -2.83 36.53
N GLY A 201 27.30 -4.06 36.69
CA GLY A 201 27.59 -4.90 37.85
C GLY A 201 29.09 -5.15 38.06
N LEU A 202 29.79 -5.58 37.00
CA LEU A 202 31.24 -5.84 37.04
C LEU A 202 32.05 -4.55 37.33
N GLN A 203 31.65 -3.42 36.75
CA GLN A 203 32.32 -2.14 36.95
C GLN A 203 32.06 -1.56 38.36
N GLN A 204 30.91 -1.84 38.97
CA GLN A 204 30.63 -1.52 40.37
C GLN A 204 31.56 -2.30 41.31
N GLU A 205 31.74 -3.60 41.08
CA GLU A 205 32.69 -4.43 41.84
C GLU A 205 34.13 -3.91 41.68
N THR A 206 34.53 -3.57 40.46
CA THR A 206 35.85 -3.02 40.16
C THR A 206 36.08 -1.68 40.89
N LEU A 207 35.10 -0.77 40.85
CA LEU A 207 35.17 0.50 41.57
C LEU A 207 35.32 0.27 43.09
N ALA A 208 34.56 -0.66 43.67
CA ALA A 208 34.65 -0.97 45.09
C ALA A 208 36.04 -1.51 45.48
N VAL A 209 36.65 -2.35 44.63
CA VAL A 209 38.03 -2.83 44.84
C VAL A 209 39.03 -1.68 44.79
N SER A 210 38.94 -0.78 43.80
CA SER A 210 39.85 0.36 43.70
C SER A 210 39.68 1.35 44.87
N GLU A 211 38.45 1.60 45.34
CA GLU A 211 38.17 2.42 46.53
C GLU A 211 38.76 1.79 47.81
N SER A 212 38.64 0.46 47.95
CA SER A 212 39.26 -0.27 49.06
C SER A 212 40.79 -0.16 49.05
N ARG A 213 41.43 -0.31 47.88
CA ARG A 213 42.88 -0.18 47.72
C ARG A 213 43.38 1.25 47.98
N LEU A 214 42.63 2.27 47.56
CA LEU A 214 42.95 3.67 47.87
C LEU A 214 42.93 3.91 49.39
N THR A 215 41.90 3.41 50.08
CA THR A 215 41.77 3.53 51.54
C THR A 215 42.91 2.82 52.29
N ALA A 216 43.40 1.71 51.74
CA ALA A 216 44.54 0.98 52.26
C ALA A 216 45.91 1.56 51.84
N GLY A 217 45.95 2.64 51.05
CA GLY A 217 47.18 3.29 50.58
C GLY A 217 47.91 2.58 49.43
N PHE A 218 47.27 1.60 48.77
CA PHE A 218 47.84 0.78 47.69
C PHE A 218 47.40 1.20 46.28
N ALA A 219 46.63 2.28 46.15
CA ALA A 219 46.18 2.85 44.87
C ALA A 219 46.08 4.38 44.97
N GLY A 220 46.03 5.06 43.82
CA GLY A 220 45.88 6.53 43.74
C GLY A 220 44.47 6.96 43.35
N GLU A 221 44.11 8.21 43.62
CA GLU A 221 42.79 8.78 43.29
C GLU A 221 42.45 8.68 41.79
N LEU A 222 43.46 8.72 40.92
CA LEU A 222 43.29 8.56 39.48
C LEU A 222 42.65 7.21 39.10
N GLU A 223 43.01 6.12 39.77
CA GLU A 223 42.46 4.77 39.50
C GLU A 223 40.96 4.74 39.82
N VAL A 224 40.57 5.30 40.98
CA VAL A 224 39.16 5.42 41.40
C VAL A 224 38.39 6.32 40.43
N ALA A 225 38.96 7.45 40.03
CA ALA A 225 38.32 8.37 39.08
C ALA A 225 38.11 7.72 37.70
N GLN A 226 39.07 6.92 37.22
CA GLN A 226 38.95 6.16 35.97
C GLN A 226 37.88 5.07 36.06
N ALA A 227 37.88 4.27 37.13
CA ALA A 227 36.87 3.23 37.35
C ALA A 227 35.46 3.82 37.44
N ARG A 228 35.31 4.94 38.16
CA ARG A 228 34.03 5.67 38.27
C ARG A 228 33.59 6.25 36.92
N SER A 229 34.50 6.86 36.18
CA SER A 229 34.21 7.40 34.84
C SER A 229 33.70 6.32 33.89
N LEU A 230 34.34 5.13 33.88
CA LEU A 230 33.91 4.00 33.06
C LEU A 230 32.52 3.48 33.48
N LEU A 231 32.27 3.34 34.79
CA LEU A 231 30.96 2.96 35.32
C LEU A 231 29.85 3.91 34.87
N GLU A 232 30.05 5.21 35.05
CA GLU A 232 29.05 6.21 34.68
C GLU A 232 28.87 6.31 33.15
N SER A 233 29.93 6.11 32.38
CA SER A 233 29.84 5.98 30.92
C SER A 233 28.94 4.82 30.48
N THR A 234 29.11 3.63 31.08
CA THR A 234 28.26 2.47 30.77
C THR A 234 26.82 2.70 31.24
N ARG A 235 26.61 3.23 32.45
CA ARG A 235 25.28 3.58 32.98
C ARG A 235 24.53 4.56 32.07
N SER A 236 25.23 5.51 31.47
CA SER A 236 24.63 6.49 30.55
C SER A 236 24.02 5.86 29.28
N GLN A 237 24.44 4.63 28.92
CA GLN A 237 23.91 3.92 27.75
C GLN A 237 22.57 3.23 28.04
N ILE A 238 22.31 2.84 29.30
CA ILE A 238 21.09 2.10 29.69
C ILE A 238 19.80 2.84 29.27
N PRO A 239 19.62 4.15 29.54
CA PRO A 239 18.42 4.89 29.12
C PRO A 239 18.24 4.91 27.59
N VAL A 240 19.34 5.02 26.84
CA VAL A 240 19.31 5.04 25.37
C VAL A 240 18.85 3.69 24.83
N LEU A 241 19.42 2.60 25.34
CA LEU A 241 19.04 1.23 24.97
C LEU A 241 17.59 0.92 25.36
N THR A 242 17.16 1.34 26.56
CA THR A 242 15.78 1.18 27.03
C THR A 242 14.79 1.93 26.14
N THR A 243 15.16 3.14 25.69
CA THR A 243 14.34 3.93 24.77
C THR A 243 14.23 3.23 23.41
N GLY A 244 15.34 2.76 22.86
CA GLY A 244 15.36 2.00 21.60
C GLY A 244 14.51 0.74 21.66
N LEU A 245 14.61 -0.01 22.77
CA LEU A 245 13.81 -1.20 23.03
C LEU A 245 12.30 -0.93 22.95
N ARG A 246 11.83 0.14 23.63
CA ARG A 246 10.43 0.55 23.63
C ARG A 246 9.98 1.07 22.26
N GLN A 247 10.81 1.86 21.60
CA GLN A 247 10.50 2.37 20.27
C GLN A 247 10.31 1.24 19.26
N ALA A 248 11.17 0.21 19.29
CA ALA A 248 11.02 -0.96 18.43
C ALA A 248 9.70 -1.72 18.71
N ALA A 249 9.32 -1.89 19.99
CA ALA A 249 8.04 -2.49 20.36
C ALA A 249 6.84 -1.67 19.87
N PHE A 250 6.89 -0.33 20.00
CA PHE A 250 5.81 0.54 19.54
C PHE A 250 5.67 0.58 18.02
N ARG A 251 6.78 0.46 17.28
CA ARG A 251 6.71 0.29 15.81
C ARG A 251 6.00 -1.01 15.45
N LEU A 252 6.27 -2.11 16.16
CA LEU A 252 5.56 -3.37 15.98
C LEU A 252 4.06 -3.21 16.29
N ASP A 253 3.68 -2.52 17.36
CA ASP A 253 2.27 -2.24 17.66
C ASP A 253 1.57 -1.59 16.46
N VAL A 254 2.18 -0.55 15.88
CA VAL A 254 1.62 0.17 14.72
C VAL A 254 1.52 -0.73 13.48
N LEU A 255 2.56 -1.49 13.16
CA LEU A 255 2.57 -2.42 12.01
C LEU A 255 1.48 -3.50 12.13
N LEU A 256 1.17 -3.93 13.36
CA LEU A 256 0.13 -4.90 13.65
C LEU A 256 -1.28 -4.28 13.74
N GLY A 257 -1.40 -2.95 13.62
CA GLY A 257 -2.68 -2.24 13.78
C GLY A 257 -3.19 -2.22 15.22
N LEU A 258 -2.29 -2.24 16.20
CA LEU A 258 -2.59 -2.26 17.63
C LEU A 258 -2.32 -0.90 18.29
N PRO A 259 -3.00 -0.58 19.41
CA PRO A 259 -2.64 0.56 20.23
C PRO A 259 -1.21 0.46 20.76
N VAL A 260 -0.53 1.60 20.85
CA VAL A 260 0.85 1.67 21.36
C VAL A 260 0.93 1.14 22.79
N GLY A 261 1.88 0.24 23.03
CA GLY A 261 2.12 -0.41 24.33
C GLY A 261 1.52 -1.82 24.45
N THR A 262 0.70 -2.27 23.49
CA THR A 262 0.01 -3.57 23.55
C THR A 262 0.97 -4.75 23.61
N LEU A 263 2.04 -4.73 22.81
CA LEU A 263 3.03 -5.80 22.74
C LEU A 263 4.11 -5.73 23.82
N THR A 264 4.20 -4.64 24.59
CA THR A 264 5.24 -4.46 25.61
C THR A 264 5.32 -5.61 26.62
N PRO A 265 4.21 -6.10 27.22
CA PRO A 265 4.26 -7.24 28.12
C PRO A 265 4.61 -8.56 27.42
N GLU A 266 4.16 -8.75 26.17
CA GLU A 266 4.42 -9.96 25.38
C GLU A 266 5.90 -10.09 24.98
N LEU A 267 6.54 -8.96 24.71
CA LEU A 267 7.94 -8.87 24.32
C LEU A 267 8.89 -8.65 25.50
N ALA A 268 8.38 -8.67 26.74
CA ALA A 268 9.19 -8.35 27.93
C ALA A 268 10.32 -9.37 28.17
N SER A 269 10.08 -10.66 27.88
CA SER A 269 11.11 -11.69 28.06
C SER A 269 12.13 -11.63 26.92
N ALA A 270 13.42 -11.55 27.28
CA ALA A 270 14.50 -11.58 26.32
C ALA A 270 14.73 -13.01 25.80
N HIS A 271 14.73 -13.15 24.48
CA HIS A 271 15.05 -14.40 23.79
C HIS A 271 15.99 -14.10 22.61
N PRO A 272 16.89 -15.05 22.26
CA PRO A 272 17.65 -14.96 21.01
C PRO A 272 16.71 -15.10 19.80
N VAL A 273 17.12 -14.53 18.67
CA VAL A 273 16.56 -14.80 17.33
C VAL A 273 17.33 -15.94 16.70
#